data_AF-A0A1M7DA68-F1
#
_entry.id   AF-A0A1M7DA68-F1
#
_cell.length_a   1.000
_cell.length_b   1.000
_cell.length_c   1.000
_cell.angle_alpha   90.00
_cell.angle_beta   90.00
_cell.angle_gamma   90.00
#
_symmetry.space_group_name_H-M   'P 1'
#
loop_
_entity.id
_entity.type
_entity.pdbx_description
1 polymer ?
#
loop_
_entity_poly.entity_id
_entity_poly.type
_entity_poly.pdbx_seq_one_letter_code
_entity_poly.pdbx_strand_id
1 'polypeptide(L)'
;MIKMNLNFSNTKIDEAIRENTKRSSMILDLANTASLTADGKLFFGREFKNRIEVTRIKTYFSIVLPTLIIVFKRNDLQNPKLRLSFFGYIWFTLLLMIFLFAIIKKIINPDFQGDITFILLLASFFYSLLAIEFYFTQKKFNRFKLRIRE
;
A
#
# COMPACT_ATOMS: atom_id res chain seq x y z
N MET A 1 7.08 13.54 6.59
CA MET A 1 5.90 12.70 6.90
C MET A 1 4.66 13.40 6.36
N ILE A 2 4.05 12.89 5.29
CA ILE A 2 2.83 13.48 4.72
C ILE A 2 1.67 13.24 5.69
N LYS A 3 1.16 14.31 6.32
CA LYS A 3 0.05 14.22 7.28
C LYS A 3 -1.25 13.92 6.53
N MET A 4 -1.81 12.73 6.75
CA MET A 4 -3.12 12.34 6.22
C MET A 4 -4.28 12.80 7.14
N ASN A 5 -4.13 13.91 7.86
CA ASN A 5 -5.18 14.38 8.76
C ASN A 5 -6.48 14.70 7.99
N LEU A 6 -7.59 14.21 8.51
CA LEU A 6 -8.93 14.33 7.94
C LEU A 6 -9.68 15.58 8.44
N ASN A 7 -9.48 16.02 9.69
CA ASN A 7 -10.19 17.17 10.29
C ASN A 7 -11.74 17.10 10.14
N PHE A 8 -12.33 15.91 10.25
CA PHE A 8 -13.77 15.69 10.27
C PHE A 8 -14.19 15.02 11.58
N SER A 9 -15.49 15.01 11.89
CA SER A 9 -16.00 14.24 13.04
C SER A 9 -15.76 12.76 12.83
N ASN A 10 -15.46 12.04 13.92
CA ASN A 10 -15.20 10.59 13.85
C ASN A 10 -16.39 9.80 13.29
N THR A 11 -17.62 10.26 13.54
CA THR A 11 -18.84 9.64 13.00
C THR A 11 -18.90 9.74 11.47
N LYS A 12 -18.67 10.94 10.91
CA LYS A 12 -18.63 11.15 9.46
C LYS A 12 -17.52 10.35 8.79
N ILE A 13 -16.35 10.25 9.43
CA ILE A 13 -15.24 9.44 8.92
C ILE A 13 -15.63 7.96 8.88
N ASP A 14 -16.24 7.43 9.95
CA ASP A 14 -16.65 6.01 10.00
C ASP A 14 -17.74 5.67 8.97
N GLU A 15 -18.75 6.53 8.83
CA GLU A 15 -19.80 6.39 7.82
C GLU A 15 -19.21 6.39 6.40
N ALA A 16 -18.40 7.40 6.08
CA ALA A 16 -17.75 7.49 4.78
C ALA A 16 -16.85 6.29 4.50
N ILE A 17 -16.12 5.76 5.50
CA ILE A 17 -15.33 4.53 5.33
C ILE A 17 -16.26 3.38 4.92
N ARG A 18 -17.36 3.16 5.64
CA ARG A 18 -18.30 2.07 5.34
C ARG A 18 -18.96 2.22 3.96
N GLU A 19 -19.31 3.44 3.58
CA GLU A 19 -19.90 3.74 2.28
C GLU A 19 -18.91 3.62 1.12
N ASN A 20 -17.62 3.85 1.35
CA ASN A 20 -16.60 3.81 0.29
C ASN A 20 -15.79 2.52 0.25
N THR A 21 -16.08 1.58 1.15
CA THR A 21 -15.32 0.34 1.31
C THR A 21 -16.18 -0.88 0.99
N LYS A 22 -15.62 -1.79 0.18
CA LYS A 22 -16.15 -3.14 -0.01
C LYS A 22 -15.58 -4.03 1.10
N ARG A 23 -16.45 -4.50 2.00
CA ARG A 23 -16.05 -5.36 3.11
C ARG A 23 -15.54 -6.70 2.59
N SER A 24 -14.36 -7.11 3.06
CA SER A 24 -13.78 -8.42 2.78
C SER A 24 -13.57 -9.17 4.08
N SER A 25 -13.95 -10.44 4.10
CA SER A 25 -13.58 -11.40 5.16
C SER A 25 -12.12 -11.84 5.03
N MET A 26 -11.52 -11.67 3.85
CA MET A 26 -10.15 -12.07 3.54
C MET A 26 -9.13 -11.10 4.16
N ILE A 27 -7.95 -11.59 4.52
CA ILE A 27 -6.83 -10.74 4.94
C ILE A 27 -6.48 -9.83 3.77
N LEU A 28 -6.42 -8.51 3.96
CA LEU A 28 -6.16 -7.56 2.87
C LEU A 28 -4.80 -7.75 2.21
N ASP A 29 -3.84 -8.33 2.96
CA ASP A 29 -2.56 -8.75 2.42
C ASP A 29 -2.70 -9.88 1.38
N LEU A 30 -3.73 -10.73 1.48
CA LEU A 30 -4.00 -11.86 0.58
C LEU A 30 -5.20 -11.64 -0.36
N ALA A 31 -5.94 -10.55 -0.16
CA ALA A 31 -7.14 -10.27 -0.94
C ALA A 31 -6.74 -9.91 -2.37
N ASN A 32 -7.33 -10.58 -3.36
CA ASN A 32 -7.31 -10.08 -4.72
C ASN A 32 -8.13 -8.80 -4.78
N THR A 33 -7.44 -7.66 -4.78
CA THR A 33 -8.06 -6.33 -4.82
C THR A 33 -8.37 -5.89 -6.24
N ALA A 34 -8.06 -6.72 -7.24
CA ALA A 34 -8.45 -6.47 -8.62
C ALA A 34 -9.95 -6.65 -8.77
N SER A 35 -10.64 -5.60 -9.18
CA SER A 35 -12.08 -5.65 -9.44
C SER A 35 -12.39 -4.91 -10.73
N LEU A 36 -13.11 -5.58 -11.63
CA LEU A 36 -13.70 -5.00 -12.85
C LEU A 36 -14.97 -4.22 -12.52
N THR A 37 -15.62 -4.49 -11.38
CA THR A 37 -16.91 -3.92 -11.03
C THR A 37 -16.78 -2.56 -10.37
N ALA A 38 -17.26 -1.55 -11.10
CA ALA A 38 -17.39 -0.19 -10.64
C ALA A 38 -18.62 -0.04 -9.72
N ASP A 39 -18.64 -0.69 -8.56
CA ASP A 39 -19.70 -0.51 -7.54
C ASP A 39 -19.62 0.88 -6.85
N GLY A 40 -18.95 1.87 -7.46
CA GLY A 40 -18.69 3.19 -6.88
C GLY A 40 -17.72 3.23 -5.69
N LYS A 41 -17.37 2.06 -5.12
CA LYS A 41 -16.46 1.91 -3.98
C LYS A 41 -15.01 2.28 -4.35
N LEU A 42 -14.29 2.86 -3.40
CA LEU A 42 -12.90 3.28 -3.57
C LEU A 42 -11.90 2.27 -3.02
N PHE A 43 -12.31 1.53 -1.99
CA PHE A 43 -11.43 0.65 -1.23
C PHE A 43 -12.01 -0.75 -1.03
N PHE A 44 -11.13 -1.73 -0.86
CA PHE A 44 -11.41 -2.96 -0.13
C PHE A 44 -10.98 -2.77 1.31
N GLY A 45 -11.75 -3.30 2.27
CA GLY A 45 -11.38 -3.12 3.66
C GLY A 45 -11.87 -4.23 4.57
N ARG A 46 -11.20 -4.29 5.71
CA ARG A 46 -11.44 -5.26 6.76
C ARG A 46 -11.47 -4.52 8.10
N GLU A 47 -12.51 -4.80 8.87
CA GLU A 47 -12.67 -4.26 10.20
C GLU A 47 -12.09 -5.23 11.24
N PHE A 48 -11.32 -4.67 12.17
CA PHE A 48 -10.86 -5.34 13.37
C PHE A 48 -11.44 -4.62 14.59
N LYS A 49 -11.37 -5.27 15.77
CA LYS A 49 -11.87 -4.69 17.03
C LYS A 49 -11.31 -3.29 17.31
N ASN A 50 -10.02 -3.06 17.02
CA ASN A 50 -9.33 -1.82 17.40
C ASN A 50 -8.94 -0.92 16.20
N ARG A 51 -9.16 -1.38 14.97
CA ARG A 51 -8.74 -0.66 13.75
C ARG A 51 -9.54 -1.07 12.54
N ILE A 52 -9.57 -0.21 11.52
CA ILE A 52 -10.13 -0.48 10.20
C ILE A 52 -8.97 -0.40 9.22
N GLU A 53 -8.80 -1.42 8.40
CA GLU A 53 -7.79 -1.42 7.35
C GLU A 53 -8.48 -1.34 6.00
N VAL A 54 -7.95 -0.50 5.11
CA VAL A 54 -8.45 -0.37 3.76
C VAL A 54 -7.29 -0.30 2.76
N THR A 55 -7.50 -0.82 1.57
CA THR A 55 -6.56 -0.75 0.44
C THR A 55 -7.34 -0.30 -0.78
N ARG A 56 -6.70 0.41 -1.71
CA ARG A 56 -7.37 0.82 -2.95
C ARG A 56 -7.83 -0.42 -3.73
N ILE A 57 -8.96 -0.29 -4.39
CA ILE A 57 -9.36 -1.25 -5.43
C ILE A 57 -8.39 -1.09 -6.61
N LYS A 58 -7.80 -2.20 -7.04
CA LYS A 58 -6.85 -2.26 -8.15
C LYS A 58 -7.57 -2.58 -9.45
N THR A 59 -7.05 -2.04 -10.55
CA THR A 59 -7.37 -2.53 -11.90
C THR A 59 -6.43 -3.68 -12.26
N TYR A 60 -6.78 -4.48 -13.26
CA TYR A 60 -5.94 -5.59 -13.77
C TYR A 60 -4.53 -5.14 -14.14
N PHE A 61 -4.37 -3.95 -14.73
CA PHE A 61 -3.07 -3.37 -15.04
C PHE A 61 -2.23 -2.99 -13.81
N SER A 62 -2.90 -2.72 -12.69
CA SER A 62 -2.24 -2.26 -11.46
C SER A 62 -2.06 -3.36 -10.43
N ILE A 63 -2.37 -4.62 -10.77
CA ILE A 63 -2.27 -5.77 -9.86
C ILE A 63 -0.82 -6.08 -9.47
N VAL A 64 0.12 -5.82 -10.39
CA VAL A 64 1.57 -5.99 -10.19
C VAL A 64 2.17 -5.00 -9.20
N LEU A 65 1.49 -3.87 -8.98
CA LEU A 65 1.98 -2.88 -8.02
C LEU A 65 1.96 -3.48 -6.61
N PRO A 66 2.92 -3.13 -5.74
CA PRO A 66 2.84 -3.49 -4.34
C PRO A 66 1.53 -2.97 -3.74
N THR A 67 1.03 -3.58 -2.67
CA THR A 67 -0.22 -3.13 -2.04
C THR A 67 0.09 -2.23 -0.86
N LEU A 68 -0.53 -1.04 -0.82
CA LEU A 68 -0.48 -0.13 0.32
C LEU A 68 -1.79 -0.20 1.11
N ILE A 69 -1.68 -0.34 2.42
CA ILE A 69 -2.80 -0.44 3.34
C ILE A 69 -2.86 0.83 4.17
N ILE A 70 -4.01 1.47 4.15
CA ILE A 70 -4.37 2.60 5.01
C ILE A 70 -5.03 2.03 6.27
N VAL A 71 -4.48 2.35 7.42
CA VAL A 71 -4.90 1.86 8.73
C VAL A 71 -5.50 3.01 9.53
N PHE A 72 -6.78 2.90 9.85
CA PHE A 72 -7.51 3.78 10.74
C PHE A 72 -7.59 3.14 12.12
N LYS A 73 -7.13 3.81 13.17
CA LYS A 73 -7.32 3.31 14.55
C LYS A 73 -8.71 3.75 15.02
N ARG A 74 -9.48 2.86 15.67
CA ARG A 74 -10.83 3.25 16.15
C ARG A 74 -10.78 4.42 17.15
N ASN A 75 -9.71 4.51 17.93
CA ASN A 75 -9.51 5.58 18.91
C ASN A 75 -8.98 6.89 18.28
N ASP A 76 -8.53 6.84 17.02
CA ASP A 76 -7.97 7.99 16.27
C ASP A 76 -8.18 7.77 14.77
N LEU A 77 -9.40 8.04 14.32
CA LEU A 77 -9.77 7.96 12.90
C LEU A 77 -9.20 9.14 12.09
N GLN A 78 -8.78 10.23 12.76
CA GLN A 78 -8.31 11.43 12.09
C GLN A 78 -6.92 11.27 11.46
N ASN A 79 -6.07 10.42 12.03
CA ASN A 79 -4.69 10.23 11.60
C ASN A 79 -4.43 8.81 11.06
N PRO A 80 -4.98 8.47 9.87
CA PRO A 80 -4.70 7.18 9.26
C PRO A 80 -3.21 7.03 8.94
N LYS A 81 -2.70 5.82 9.17
CA LYS A 81 -1.32 5.45 8.86
C LYS A 81 -1.26 4.63 7.59
N LEU A 82 -0.21 4.79 6.81
CA LEU A 82 0.03 3.99 5.62
C LEU A 82 1.10 2.95 5.92
N ARG A 83 0.82 1.68 5.61
CA ARG A 83 1.78 0.57 5.70
C ARG A 83 1.85 -0.19 4.38
N LEU A 84 2.99 -0.79 4.12
CA LEU A 84 3.13 -1.73 3.00
C LEU A 84 2.43 -3.05 3.37
N SER A 85 1.89 -3.75 2.38
CA SER A 85 1.39 -5.11 2.56
C SER A 85 2.50 -6.07 2.94
N PHE A 86 2.13 -7.17 3.57
CA PHE A 86 3.07 -8.22 3.98
C PHE A 86 3.91 -8.73 2.80
N PHE A 87 3.30 -9.01 1.64
CA PHE A 87 4.04 -9.42 0.44
C PHE A 87 4.98 -8.33 -0.07
N GLY A 88 4.59 -7.06 0.02
CA GLY A 88 5.48 -5.95 -0.33
C GLY A 88 6.71 -5.91 0.58
N TYR A 89 6.54 -6.14 1.89
CA TYR A 89 7.66 -6.24 2.82
C TYR A 89 8.58 -7.43 2.54
N ILE A 90 8.01 -8.60 2.20
CA ILE A 90 8.80 -9.78 1.83
C ILE A 90 9.65 -9.46 0.60
N TRP A 91 9.05 -8.94 -0.47
CA TRP A 91 9.75 -8.61 -1.70
C TRP A 91 10.85 -7.57 -1.47
N PHE A 92 10.54 -6.53 -0.70
CA PHE A 92 11.52 -5.51 -0.33
C PHE A 92 12.70 -6.12 0.44
N THR A 93 12.43 -6.97 1.43
CA THR A 93 13.47 -7.60 2.27
C THR A 93 14.35 -8.53 1.44
N LEU A 94 13.75 -9.32 0.54
CA LEU A 94 14.47 -10.21 -0.37
C LEU A 94 15.41 -9.42 -1.29
N LEU A 95 14.91 -8.37 -1.94
CA LEU A 95 15.70 -7.50 -2.81
C LEU A 95 16.85 -6.84 -2.05
N LEU A 96 16.58 -6.36 -0.83
CA LEU A 96 17.61 -5.77 0.03
C LEU A 96 18.69 -6.79 0.41
N MET A 97 18.32 -8.02 0.76
CA MET A 97 19.30 -9.06 1.06
C MET A 97 20.15 -9.43 -0.14
N ILE A 98 19.56 -9.57 -1.34
CA ILE A 98 20.30 -9.84 -2.58
C ILE A 98 21.29 -8.70 -2.87
N PHE A 99 20.84 -7.45 -2.73
CA PHE A 99 21.67 -6.27 -2.94
C PHE A 99 22.85 -6.21 -1.96
N LEU A 100 22.59 -6.41 -0.66
CA LEU A 100 23.64 -6.44 0.36
C LEU A 100 24.62 -7.59 0.12
N PHE A 101 24.13 -8.78 -0.22
CA PHE A 101 24.97 -9.92 -0.52
C PHE A 101 25.90 -9.64 -1.71
N ALA A 102 25.38 -9.04 -2.78
CA ALA A 102 26.17 -8.69 -3.95
C ALA A 102 27.26 -7.65 -3.63
N ILE A 103 26.94 -6.63 -2.83
CA ILE A 103 27.92 -5.64 -2.36
C ILE A 103 29.00 -6.30 -1.50
N ILE A 104 28.60 -7.09 -0.50
CA ILE A 104 29.54 -7.76 0.41
C ILE A 104 30.46 -8.69 -0.38
N LYS A 105 29.93 -9.46 -1.34
CA LYS A 105 30.72 -10.34 -2.20
C LYS A 105 31.68 -9.57 -3.08
N LYS A 106 31.29 -8.42 -3.64
CA LYS A 106 32.18 -7.57 -4.44
C LYS A 106 33.32 -6.97 -3.61
N ILE A 107 33.06 -6.63 -2.35
CA ILE A 107 34.09 -6.10 -1.43
C ILE A 107 35.09 -7.20 -1.04
N ILE A 108 34.61 -8.41 -0.71
CA ILE A 108 35.46 -9.52 -0.27
C ILE A 108 36.24 -10.12 -1.45
N ASN A 109 35.62 -10.22 -2.62
CA ASN A 109 36.24 -10.73 -3.83
C ASN A 109 36.06 -9.72 -4.98
N PRO A 110 37.10 -8.91 -5.28
CA PRO A 110 37.05 -7.92 -6.36
C PRO A 110 36.73 -8.52 -7.73
N ASP A 111 37.12 -9.78 -7.95
CA ASP A 111 36.87 -10.54 -9.18
C ASP A 111 35.44 -11.10 -9.26
N PHE A 112 34.61 -10.85 -8.24
CA PHE A 112 33.19 -11.21 -8.29
C PHE A 112 32.53 -10.52 -9.49
N GLN A 113 32.13 -11.35 -10.47
CA GLN A 113 31.47 -10.95 -11.72
C GLN A 113 29.95 -10.81 -11.57
N GLY A 114 29.42 -10.77 -10.35
CA GLY A 114 28.00 -10.57 -10.16
C GLY A 114 27.55 -9.24 -10.77
N ASP A 115 26.43 -9.28 -11.49
CA ASP A 115 25.90 -8.10 -12.19
C ASP A 115 25.19 -7.16 -11.20
N ILE A 116 25.98 -6.31 -10.56
CA ILE A 116 25.51 -5.29 -9.62
C ILE A 116 24.57 -4.30 -10.33
N THR A 117 24.81 -4.01 -11.61
CA THR A 117 23.98 -3.12 -12.42
C THR A 117 22.58 -3.68 -12.57
N PHE A 118 22.45 -4.98 -12.85
CA PHE A 118 21.16 -5.65 -12.91
C PHE A 118 20.42 -5.62 -11.57
N ILE A 119 21.11 -5.85 -10.46
CA ILE A 119 20.48 -5.80 -9.12
C ILE A 119 20.02 -4.38 -8.77
N LEU A 120 20.83 -3.37 -9.08
CA LEU A 120 20.45 -1.96 -8.93
C LEU A 120 19.22 -1.61 -9.77
N LEU A 121 19.18 -2.07 -11.01
CA LEU A 121 18.04 -1.86 -11.90
C LEU A 121 16.78 -2.52 -11.34
N LEU A 122 16.87 -3.75 -10.83
CA LEU A 122 15.75 -4.47 -10.23
C LEU A 122 15.22 -3.77 -8.96
N ALA A 123 16.13 -3.30 -8.09
CA ALA A 123 15.76 -2.54 -6.91
C ALA A 123 15.08 -1.21 -7.28
N SER A 124 15.67 -0.46 -8.22
CA SER A 124 15.11 0.80 -8.73
C SER A 124 13.74 0.61 -9.36
N PHE A 125 13.56 -0.49 -10.11
CA PHE A 125 12.27 -0.86 -10.68
C PHE A 125 11.22 -1.09 -9.60
N PHE A 126 11.54 -1.84 -8.54
CA PHE A 126 10.62 -2.05 -7.41
C PHE A 126 10.24 -0.73 -6.71
N TYR A 127 11.22 0.15 -6.46
CA TYR A 127 10.94 1.48 -5.89
C TYR A 127 10.02 2.32 -6.78
N SER A 128 10.19 2.23 -8.10
CA SER A 128 9.32 2.92 -9.06
C SER A 128 7.88 2.40 -8.99
N LEU A 129 7.68 1.08 -8.91
CA LEU A 129 6.34 0.50 -8.71
C LEU A 129 5.71 0.96 -7.39
N LEU A 130 6.49 1.04 -6.31
CA LEU A 130 6.02 1.53 -5.02
C LEU A 130 5.63 3.02 -5.07
N ALA A 131 6.40 3.86 -5.76
CA ALA A 131 6.10 5.26 -5.95
C ALA A 131 4.79 5.46 -6.75
N ILE A 132 4.59 4.66 -7.81
CA ILE A 132 3.36 4.66 -8.60
C ILE A 132 2.16 4.24 -7.73
N GLU A 133 2.30 3.18 -6.93
CA GLU A 133 1.25 2.75 -6.00
C GLU A 133 0.90 3.85 -4.99
N PHE A 134 1.92 4.51 -4.46
CA PHE A 134 1.75 5.61 -3.51
C PHE A 134 0.95 6.76 -4.14
N TYR A 135 1.30 7.16 -5.37
CA TYR A 135 0.57 8.18 -6.11
C TYR A 135 -0.90 7.82 -6.31
N PHE A 136 -1.20 6.59 -6.75
CA PHE A 136 -2.59 6.14 -6.93
C PHE A 136 -3.37 6.07 -5.62
N THR A 137 -2.74 5.59 -4.56
CA THR A 137 -3.34 5.52 -3.22
C THR A 137 -3.67 6.91 -2.71
N GLN A 138 -2.76 7.87 -2.87
CA GLN A 138 -2.99 9.26 -2.49
C GLN A 138 -4.12 9.90 -3.30
N LYS A 139 -4.18 9.65 -4.61
CA LYS A 139 -5.27 10.14 -5.48
C LYS A 139 -6.63 9.60 -5.03
N LYS A 140 -6.72 8.31 -4.68
CA LYS A 140 -7.95 7.70 -4.15
C LYS A 140 -8.31 8.24 -2.76
N PHE A 141 -7.32 8.43 -1.90
CA PHE A 141 -7.52 9.02 -0.58
C PHE A 141 -8.00 10.47 -0.64
N ASN A 142 -7.50 11.28 -1.58
CA ASN A 142 -8.01 12.64 -1.79
C ASN A 142 -9.46 12.64 -2.27
N ARG A 143 -9.84 11.72 -3.18
CA ARG A 143 -11.25 11.54 -3.56
C ARG A 143 -12.12 11.12 -2.37
N PHE A 144 -11.61 10.26 -1.51
CA PHE A 144 -12.28 9.88 -0.28
C PHE A 144 -12.51 11.09 0.64
N LYS A 145 -11.51 11.97 0.83
CA LYS A 145 -11.69 13.20 1.61
C LYS A 145 -12.78 14.12 1.07
N LEU A 146 -12.95 14.20 -0.25
CA LEU A 146 -14.03 14.98 -0.86
C LEU A 146 -15.40 14.39 -0.52
N ARG A 147 -15.55 13.06 -0.57
CA ARG A 147 -16.80 12.36 -0.22
C ARG A 147 -17.17 12.41 1.26
N ILE A 148 -16.25 12.77 2.17
CA ILE A 148 -16.60 13.04 3.59
C ILE A 148 -17.25 14.42 3.75
N ARG A 149 -17.00 15.35 2.81
CA ARG A 149 -17.54 16.72 2.85
C ARG A 149 -18.96 16.81 2.32
N GLU A 150 -19.28 15.98 1.33
CA GLU A 150 -20.64 15.77 0.80
C GLU A 150 -21.57 15.26 1.90
#